data_AF-A0A6V7KL92-F1
#
_entry.id   AF-A0A6V7KL92-F1
#
_cell.length_a   1.000
_cell.length_b   1.000
_cell.length_c   1.000
_cell.angle_alpha   90.00
_cell.angle_beta   90.00
_cell.angle_gamma   90.00
#
_symmetry.space_group_name_H-M   'P 1'
#
loop_
_entity.id
_entity.type
_entity.pdbx_description
1 polymer ?
#
loop_
_entity_poly.entity_id
_entity_poly.type
_entity_poly.pdbx_seq_one_letter_code
_entity_poly.pdbx_strand_id
1 'polypeptide(L)'
;FEIAIFVLIFLNMLTMGIEHYNQPHPIFFVLEVSNAFFTTVFGLEAMVKIIGLRYHYFTVPWNLFDFLLVLASILGILMEDIMIDFPVSPTLLRVVRVFRIGRILRLIKAAKGIRKLLFALVVSLPALFNIGALLALITFIYAIIGMSVFGHVRKQGALDDM
;
A
#
# COMPACT_ATOMS: atom_id res chain seq x y z
N PHE A 1 -0.46 20.42 16.84
CA PHE A 1 -1.35 19.54 16.06
C PHE A 1 -0.57 18.63 15.11
N GLU A 2 0.18 19.16 14.14
CA GLU A 2 0.90 18.32 13.15
C GLU A 2 1.95 17.36 13.75
N ILE A 3 2.70 17.81 14.75
CA ILE A 3 3.68 16.94 15.46
C ILE A 3 2.98 15.79 16.18
N ALA A 4 1.81 16.03 16.78
CA ALA A 4 1.04 14.99 17.45
C ALA A 4 0.53 13.94 16.44
N ILE A 5 0.03 14.38 15.29
CA ILE A 5 -0.37 13.48 14.19
C ILE A 5 0.83 12.67 13.70
N PHE A 6 2.00 13.28 13.56
CA PHE A 6 3.21 12.57 13.16
C PHE A 6 3.61 11.49 14.16
N VAL A 7 3.58 11.79 15.46
CA VAL A 7 3.84 10.81 16.52
C VAL A 7 2.83 9.67 16.46
N LEU A 8 1.55 9.96 16.22
CA LEU A 8 0.51 8.92 16.06
C LEU A 8 0.74 8.03 14.83
N ILE A 9 1.17 8.60 13.71
CA ILE A 9 1.53 7.81 12.52
C ILE A 9 2.73 6.90 12.83
N PHE A 10 3.73 7.42 13.54
CA PHE A 10 4.90 6.64 13.93
C PHE A 10 4.53 5.50 14.90
N LEU A 11 3.68 5.76 15.89
CA LEU A 11 3.16 4.73 16.78
C LEU A 11 2.34 3.68 16.02
N ASN A 12 1.50 4.08 15.07
CA ASN A 12 0.74 3.13 14.25
C ASN A 12 1.64 2.25 13.37
N MET A 13 2.75 2.80 12.86
CA MET A 13 3.78 1.99 12.19
C MET A 13 4.39 0.97 13.15
N LEU A 14 4.76 1.37 14.36
CA LEU A 14 5.35 0.45 15.33
C LEU A 14 4.38 -0.68 15.67
N THR A 15 3.09 -0.41 15.83
CA THR A 15 2.09 -1.46 16.05
C THR A 15 2.01 -2.42 14.86
N MET A 16 2.06 -1.91 13.63
CA MET A 16 2.12 -2.78 12.44
C MET A 16 3.41 -3.61 12.36
N GLY A 17 4.53 -3.08 12.86
CA GLY A 17 5.81 -3.80 12.89
C GLY A 17 5.88 -4.93 13.91
N ILE A 18 4.98 -4.96 14.89
CA ILE A 18 4.90 -6.02 15.91
C ILE A 18 4.11 -7.24 15.40
N GLU A 19 3.27 -7.08 14.37
CA GLU A 19 2.49 -8.17 13.78
C GLU A 19 3.42 -9.30 13.30
N HIS A 20 3.23 -10.51 13.83
CA HIS A 20 4.02 -11.68 13.45
C HIS A 20 3.14 -12.91 13.17
N TYR A 21 3.68 -13.84 12.38
CA TYR A 21 2.98 -15.10 12.07
C TYR A 21 2.79 -15.93 13.34
N ASN A 22 1.59 -16.50 13.50
CA ASN A 22 1.19 -17.32 14.65
C ASN A 22 1.31 -16.62 16.02
N GLN A 23 0.78 -15.39 16.12
CA GLN A 23 0.81 -14.61 17.35
C GLN A 23 -0.19 -15.07 18.42
N PRO A 24 0.17 -14.98 19.72
CA PRO A 24 -0.73 -15.36 20.80
C PRO A 24 -1.97 -14.44 20.83
N HIS A 25 -3.12 -15.01 21.19
CA HIS A 25 -4.42 -14.34 21.22
C HIS A 25 -4.45 -12.95 21.90
N PRO A 26 -3.77 -12.71 23.06
CA PRO A 26 -3.74 -11.37 23.65
C PRO A 26 -3.04 -10.32 22.79
N ILE A 27 -1.98 -10.69 22.06
CA ILE A 27 -1.26 -9.74 21.19
C ILE A 27 -2.14 -9.36 20.00
N PHE A 28 -2.85 -10.34 19.41
CA PHE A 28 -3.80 -10.09 18.34
C PHE A 28 -4.87 -9.07 18.75
N PHE A 29 -5.51 -9.28 19.91
CA PHE A 29 -6.57 -8.39 20.40
C PHE A 29 -6.05 -6.96 20.66
N VAL A 30 -4.89 -6.81 21.28
CA VAL A 30 -4.29 -5.47 21.52
C VAL A 30 -3.97 -4.74 20.22
N LEU A 31 -3.46 -5.46 19.21
CA LEU A 31 -3.15 -4.90 17.91
C LEU A 31 -4.41 -4.48 17.14
N GLU A 32 -5.47 -5.29 17.19
CA GLU A 32 -6.76 -4.99 16.59
C GLU A 32 -7.40 -3.73 17.20
N VAL A 33 -7.46 -3.65 18.54
CA VAL A 33 -7.96 -2.48 19.27
C VAL A 33 -7.12 -1.23 18.96
N SER A 34 -5.80 -1.37 18.92
CA SER A 34 -4.90 -0.26 18.56
C SER A 34 -5.14 0.21 17.13
N ASN A 35 -5.28 -0.71 16.19
CA ASN A 35 -5.55 -0.41 14.78
C ASN A 35 -6.89 0.29 14.58
N ALA A 36 -7.93 -0.13 15.30
CA ALA A 36 -9.23 0.55 15.33
C ALA A 36 -9.08 1.98 15.89
N PHE A 37 -8.41 2.14 17.03
CA PHE A 37 -8.15 3.44 17.65
C PHE A 37 -7.44 4.41 16.69
N PHE A 38 -6.34 4.00 16.06
CA PHE A 38 -5.63 4.83 15.09
C PHE A 38 -6.53 5.21 13.90
N THR A 39 -7.31 4.26 13.38
CA THR A 39 -8.23 4.52 12.26
C THR A 39 -9.26 5.58 12.63
N THR A 40 -9.85 5.50 13.83
CA THR A 40 -10.80 6.49 14.33
C THR A 40 -10.16 7.87 14.49
N VAL A 41 -8.97 7.95 15.08
CA VAL A 41 -8.26 9.23 15.27
C VAL A 41 -7.95 9.91 13.93
N PHE A 42 -7.45 9.16 12.95
CA PHE A 42 -7.21 9.70 11.60
C PHE A 42 -8.50 10.03 10.84
N GLY A 43 -9.58 9.27 11.09
CA GLY A 43 -10.91 9.59 10.56
C GLY A 43 -11.43 10.93 11.10
N LEU A 44 -11.28 11.17 12.40
CA LEU A 44 -11.65 12.44 13.03
C LEU A 44 -10.79 13.59 12.52
N GLU A 45 -9.49 13.40 12.37
CA GLU A 45 -8.59 14.39 11.75
C GLU A 45 -9.07 14.78 10.35
N ALA A 46 -9.38 13.80 9.50
CA ALA A 46 -9.87 14.03 8.15
C ALA A 46 -11.21 14.79 8.17
N MET A 47 -12.16 14.40 9.04
CA MET A 47 -13.43 15.11 9.20
C MET A 47 -13.23 16.57 9.61
N VAL A 48 -12.40 16.84 10.60
CA VAL A 48 -12.10 18.21 11.06
C VAL A 48 -11.51 19.04 9.92
N LYS A 49 -10.57 18.48 9.15
CA LYS A 49 -9.99 19.18 7.99
C LYS A 49 -11.00 19.42 6.86
N ILE A 50 -11.89 18.46 6.59
CA ILE A 50 -12.94 18.64 5.56
C ILE A 50 -13.89 19.78 5.97
N ILE A 51 -14.29 19.84 7.24
CA ILE A 51 -15.16 20.90 7.75
C ILE A 51 -14.46 22.26 7.69
N GLY A 52 -13.18 22.33 8.09
CA GLY A 52 -12.41 23.57 8.12
C GLY A 52 -11.99 24.11 6.75
N LEU A 53 -11.55 23.23 5.83
CA LEU A 53 -10.99 23.63 4.53
C LEU A 53 -11.99 23.52 3.37
N ARG A 54 -13.12 22.82 3.55
CA ARG A 54 -14.18 22.62 2.54
C ARG A 54 -13.60 22.19 1.19
N TYR A 55 -13.80 22.98 0.13
CA TYR A 55 -13.31 22.69 -1.22
C TYR A 55 -11.78 22.69 -1.33
N HIS A 56 -11.07 23.47 -0.49
CA HIS A 56 -9.61 23.50 -0.49
C HIS A 56 -8.98 22.21 0.08
N TYR A 57 -9.78 21.33 0.69
CA TYR A 57 -9.30 20.01 1.10
C TYR A 57 -8.92 19.13 -0.10
N PHE A 58 -9.73 19.16 -1.15
CA PHE A 58 -9.60 18.29 -2.32
C PHE A 58 -8.56 18.78 -3.34
N THR A 59 -8.14 20.04 -3.25
CA THR A 59 -7.08 20.59 -4.12
C THR A 59 -5.68 20.16 -3.71
N VAL A 60 -5.48 19.72 -2.46
CA VAL A 60 -4.19 19.28 -1.95
C VAL A 60 -4.07 17.75 -2.09
N PRO A 61 -3.18 17.23 -2.98
CA PRO A 61 -3.08 15.79 -3.24
C PRO A 61 -2.78 14.96 -1.99
N TRP A 62 -1.99 15.51 -1.06
CA TRP A 62 -1.65 14.86 0.21
C TRP A 62 -2.81 14.75 1.21
N ASN A 63 -3.86 15.54 1.04
CA ASN A 63 -5.07 15.43 1.86
C ASN A 63 -6.06 14.46 1.21
N LEU A 64 -6.15 14.46 -0.12
CA LEU A 64 -6.92 13.46 -0.86
C LEU A 64 -6.38 12.03 -0.64
N PHE A 65 -5.05 11.86 -0.71
CA PHE A 65 -4.41 10.57 -0.43
C PHE A 65 -4.70 10.07 1.00
N ASP A 66 -4.62 10.97 1.97
CA ASP A 66 -4.90 10.66 3.36
C ASP A 66 -6.36 10.25 3.60
N PHE A 67 -7.29 10.96 2.96
CA PHE A 67 -8.71 10.63 2.95
C PHE A 67 -8.99 9.26 2.34
N LEU A 68 -8.36 8.95 1.20
CA LEU A 68 -8.48 7.65 0.55
C LEU A 68 -7.97 6.52 1.45
N LEU A 69 -6.86 6.75 2.18
CA LEU A 69 -6.35 5.79 3.15
C LEU A 69 -7.29 5.59 4.35
N VAL A 70 -7.92 6.64 4.86
CA VAL A 70 -8.96 6.53 5.90
C VAL A 70 -10.15 5.73 5.37
N LEU A 71 -10.62 6.02 4.16
CA LEU A 71 -11.76 5.32 3.56
C LEU A 71 -11.46 3.83 3.36
N ALA A 72 -10.30 3.51 2.76
CA ALA A 72 -9.85 2.13 2.57
C ALA A 72 -9.69 1.39 3.91
N SER A 73 -9.29 2.10 4.97
CA SER A 73 -9.16 1.55 6.32
C SER A 73 -10.50 1.19 6.95
N ILE A 74 -11.50 2.07 6.81
CA ILE A 74 -12.86 1.83 7.30
C ILE A 74 -13.48 0.67 6.53
N LEU A 75 -13.36 0.66 5.19
CA LEU A 75 -13.82 -0.45 4.36
C LEU A 75 -13.12 -1.76 4.75
N GLY A 76 -11.83 -1.73 5.04
CA GLY A 76 -11.09 -2.91 5.47
C GLY A 76 -11.59 -3.51 6.77
N ILE A 77 -11.93 -2.68 7.76
CA ILE A 77 -12.52 -3.13 9.04
C ILE A 77 -13.93 -3.68 8.80
N LEU A 78 -14.76 -2.95 8.05
CA LEU A 78 -16.13 -3.38 7.74
C LEU A 78 -16.16 -4.72 6.99
N MET A 79 -15.21 -4.94 6.09
CA MET A 79 -15.08 -6.20 5.35
C MET A 79 -14.64 -7.36 6.24
N GLU A 80 -13.84 -7.13 7.28
CA GLU A 80 -13.49 -8.15 8.26
C GLU A 80 -14.68 -8.52 9.14
N ASP A 81 -15.51 -7.55 9.52
CA ASP A 81 -16.76 -7.80 10.27
C ASP A 81 -17.79 -8.58 9.44
N ILE A 82 -18.00 -8.20 8.17
CA ILE A 82 -18.93 -8.88 7.24
C ILE A 82 -18.45 -10.31 6.92
N MET A 83 -17.15 -10.58 7.06
CA MET A 83 -16.57 -11.89 6.80
C MET A 83 -17.04 -12.99 7.77
N ILE A 84 -17.63 -12.61 8.90
CA ILE A 84 -18.22 -13.54 9.87
C ILE A 84 -19.51 -14.16 9.30
N ASP A 85 -20.25 -13.43 8.47
CA ASP A 85 -21.54 -13.86 7.92
C ASP A 85 -21.44 -14.46 6.49
N PHE A 86 -20.36 -14.17 5.76
CA PHE A 86 -20.16 -14.68 4.39
C PHE A 86 -18.75 -15.27 4.19
N PRO A 87 -18.62 -16.46 3.55
CA PRO A 87 -17.31 -17.03 3.22
C PRO A 87 -16.66 -16.24 2.08
N VAL A 88 -15.86 -15.23 2.44
CA VAL A 88 -15.14 -14.38 1.48
C VAL A 88 -13.82 -15.03 1.05
N SER A 89 -13.40 -14.81 -0.20
CA SER A 89 -12.16 -15.35 -0.75
C SER A 89 -10.90 -14.87 -0.01
N PRO A 90 -9.90 -15.75 0.23
CA PRO A 90 -8.66 -15.41 0.92
C PRO A 90 -7.79 -14.38 0.19
N THR A 91 -8.08 -14.09 -1.07
CA THR A 91 -7.46 -13.02 -1.87
C THR A 91 -7.91 -11.64 -1.41
N LEU A 92 -9.18 -11.46 -1.06
CA LEU A 92 -9.70 -10.16 -0.57
C LEU A 92 -9.08 -9.78 0.78
N LEU A 93 -8.85 -10.76 1.66
CA LEU A 93 -8.11 -10.58 2.90
C LEU A 93 -6.69 -10.04 2.69
N ARG A 94 -5.98 -10.52 1.66
CA ARG A 94 -4.64 -10.02 1.33
C ARG A 94 -4.70 -8.56 0.89
N VAL A 95 -5.71 -8.20 0.09
CA VAL A 95 -5.89 -6.82 -0.38
C VAL A 95 -6.16 -5.86 0.78
N VAL A 96 -7.03 -6.23 1.72
CA VAL A 96 -7.30 -5.43 2.93
C VAL A 96 -6.01 -5.19 3.73
N ARG A 97 -5.17 -6.22 3.89
CA ARG A 97 -3.87 -6.10 4.56
C ARG A 97 -2.91 -5.15 3.84
N VAL A 98 -2.89 -5.14 2.51
CA VAL A 98 -2.06 -4.21 1.72
C VAL A 98 -2.48 -2.75 1.99
N PHE A 99 -3.77 -2.46 2.08
CA PHE A 99 -4.25 -1.12 2.40
C PHE A 99 -3.84 -0.65 3.81
N ARG A 100 -3.76 -1.57 4.78
CA ARG A 100 -3.22 -1.28 6.12
C ARG A 100 -1.77 -0.82 6.04
N ILE A 101 -0.92 -1.59 5.33
CA ILE A 101 0.50 -1.23 5.12
C ILE A 101 0.62 0.11 4.40
N GLY A 102 -0.31 0.43 3.50
CA GLY A 102 -0.40 1.73 2.82
C GLY A 102 -0.44 2.95 3.76
N ARG A 103 -0.87 2.79 5.03
CA ARG A 103 -0.85 3.89 6.03
C ARG A 103 0.56 4.37 6.35
N ILE A 104 1.58 3.52 6.22
CA ILE A 104 3.00 3.89 6.39
C ILE A 104 3.40 5.01 5.42
N LEU A 105 2.77 5.08 4.24
CA LEU A 105 3.00 6.11 3.25
C LEU A 105 2.68 7.52 3.78
N ARG A 106 1.89 7.65 4.87
CA ARG A 106 1.65 8.93 5.54
C ARG A 106 2.92 9.57 6.09
N LEU A 107 3.95 8.78 6.46
CA LEU A 107 5.24 9.31 6.90
C LEU A 107 5.97 10.07 5.80
N ILE A 108 5.75 9.70 4.53
CA ILE A 108 6.33 10.39 3.39
C ILE A 108 5.90 11.86 3.38
N LYS A 109 4.66 12.17 3.77
CA LYS A 109 4.15 13.55 3.86
C LYS A 109 5.00 14.40 4.81
N ALA A 110 5.42 13.83 5.94
CA ALA A 110 6.25 14.51 6.93
C ALA A 110 7.72 14.61 6.51
N ALA A 111 8.26 13.58 5.87
CA ALA A 111 9.65 13.51 5.45
C ALA A 111 9.93 14.37 4.18
N LYS A 112 10.24 15.65 4.38
CA LYS A 112 10.60 16.61 3.31
C LYS A 112 11.71 16.08 2.37
N GLY A 113 12.71 15.38 2.91
CA GLY A 113 13.79 14.77 2.11
C GLY A 113 13.29 13.67 1.18
N ILE A 114 12.49 12.73 1.71
CA ILE A 114 11.89 11.64 0.93
C ILE A 114 11.00 12.19 -0.18
N ARG A 115 10.21 13.25 0.08
CA ARG A 115 9.39 13.89 -0.95
C ARG A 115 10.21 14.43 -2.12
N LYS A 116 11.37 15.03 -1.86
CA LYS A 116 12.26 15.52 -2.92
C LYS A 116 12.80 14.38 -3.77
N LEU A 117 13.19 13.26 -3.15
CA LEU A 117 13.66 12.07 -3.86
C LEU A 117 12.56 11.43 -4.71
N LEU A 118 11.36 11.27 -4.15
CA LEU A 118 10.21 10.75 -4.90
C LEU A 118 9.82 11.66 -6.05
N PHE A 119 9.89 12.98 -5.86
CA PHE A 119 9.64 13.93 -6.94
C PHE A 119 10.68 13.80 -8.06
N ALA A 120 11.96 13.72 -7.72
CA ALA A 120 13.03 13.50 -8.69
C ALA A 120 12.82 12.17 -9.46
N LEU A 121 12.42 11.11 -8.75
CA LEU A 121 12.07 9.83 -9.34
C LEU A 121 10.92 9.98 -10.35
N VAL A 122 9.82 10.64 -9.97
CA VAL A 122 8.67 10.86 -10.86
C VAL A 122 9.05 11.67 -12.10
N VAL A 123 9.90 12.70 -11.95
CA VAL A 123 10.39 13.49 -13.09
C VAL A 123 11.25 12.65 -14.04
N SER A 124 11.95 11.63 -13.54
CA SER A 124 12.76 10.73 -14.37
C SER A 124 11.96 9.61 -15.06
N LEU A 125 10.72 9.34 -14.62
CA LEU A 125 9.87 8.26 -15.15
C LEU A 125 9.62 8.35 -16.66
N PRO A 126 9.37 9.51 -17.29
CA PRO A 126 9.15 9.58 -18.74
C PRO A 126 10.36 9.12 -19.55
N ALA A 127 11.58 9.49 -19.11
CA ALA A 127 12.81 9.04 -19.75
C ALA A 127 13.02 7.53 -19.56
N LEU A 128 12.77 7.04 -18.34
CA LEU A 128 12.84 5.61 -18.03
C LEU A 128 11.82 4.80 -18.84
N PHE A 129 10.63 5.34 -19.09
CA PHE A 129 9.59 4.68 -19.89
C PHE A 129 10.04 4.46 -21.33
N ASN A 130 10.72 5.44 -21.95
CA ASN A 130 11.25 5.29 -23.31
C ASN A 130 12.29 4.16 -23.41
N ILE A 131 13.23 4.12 -22.46
CA ILE A 131 14.26 3.06 -22.39
C ILE A 131 13.60 1.71 -22.07
N GLY A 132 12.66 1.70 -21.13
CA GLY A 132 11.91 0.51 -20.73
C GLY A 132 11.08 -0.07 -21.87
N ALA A 133 10.45 0.77 -22.68
CA ALA A 133 9.70 0.35 -23.86
C ALA A 133 10.63 -0.28 -24.93
N LEU A 134 11.80 0.31 -25.15
CA LEU A 134 12.80 -0.27 -26.05
C LEU A 134 13.30 -1.63 -25.54
N LEU A 135 13.63 -1.73 -24.25
CA LEU A 135 14.06 -2.99 -23.63
C LEU A 135 12.95 -4.05 -23.69
N ALA A 136 11.69 -3.66 -23.46
CA ALA A 136 10.54 -4.55 -23.58
C ALA A 136 10.37 -5.07 -25.01
N LEU A 137 10.54 -4.21 -26.03
CA LEU A 137 10.49 -4.62 -27.43
C LEU A 137 11.60 -5.61 -27.77
N ILE A 138 12.83 -5.33 -27.37
CA ILE A 138 13.97 -6.23 -27.59
C ILE A 138 13.72 -7.58 -26.92
N THR A 139 13.29 -7.56 -25.66
CA THR A 139 12.95 -8.78 -24.90
C THR A 139 11.84 -9.56 -25.59
N PHE A 140 10.83 -8.88 -26.13
CA PHE A 140 9.73 -9.51 -26.86
C PHE A 140 10.20 -10.21 -28.15
N ILE A 141 11.06 -9.57 -28.94
CA ILE A 141 11.65 -10.19 -30.14
C ILE A 141 12.44 -11.45 -29.76
N TYR A 142 13.30 -11.35 -28.74
CA TYR A 142 14.05 -12.52 -28.25
C TYR A 142 13.16 -13.60 -27.66
N ALA A 143 12.02 -13.26 -27.03
CA ALA A 143 11.06 -14.24 -26.56
C ALA A 143 10.42 -15.01 -27.72
N ILE A 144 10.05 -14.34 -28.83
CA ILE A 144 9.52 -15.02 -30.03
C ILE A 144 10.56 -15.95 -30.64
N ILE A 145 11.78 -15.46 -30.83
CA ILE A 145 12.90 -16.28 -31.33
C ILE A 145 13.12 -17.47 -30.39
N GLY A 146 13.15 -17.20 -29.09
CA GLY A 146 13.33 -18.21 -28.04
C GLY A 146 12.28 -19.33 -28.10
N MET A 147 11.00 -18.96 -28.25
CA MET A 147 9.91 -19.91 -28.44
C MET A 147 10.07 -20.73 -29.72
N SER A 148 10.48 -20.11 -30.83
CA SER A 148 10.65 -20.81 -32.11
C SER A 148 11.84 -21.77 -32.13
N VAL A 149 12.94 -21.42 -31.45
CA VAL A 149 14.20 -22.19 -31.48
C VAL A 149 14.26 -23.21 -30.36
N PHE A 150 13.83 -22.83 -29.15
CA PHE A 150 13.97 -23.65 -27.94
C PHE A 150 12.67 -24.30 -27.48
N GLY A 151 11.55 -24.15 -28.20
CA GLY A 151 10.24 -24.66 -27.80
C GLY A 151 10.14 -26.18 -27.62
N HIS A 152 11.04 -26.97 -28.22
CA HIS A 152 11.05 -28.45 -28.14
C HIS A 152 12.34 -29.02 -27.54
N VAL A 153 13.18 -28.19 -26.93
CA VAL A 153 14.44 -28.67 -26.34
C VAL A 153 14.15 -29.52 -25.10
N ARG A 154 14.96 -30.56 -24.87
CA ARG A 154 14.84 -31.38 -23.67
C ARG A 154 15.00 -30.51 -22.43
N LYS A 155 14.04 -30.63 -21.52
CA LYS A 155 14.06 -29.98 -20.20
C LYS A 155 15.25 -30.52 -19.41
N GLN A 156 16.22 -29.66 -19.12
CA GLN A 156 17.41 -30.00 -18.37
C GLN A 156 17.96 -28.76 -17.65
N GLY A 157 18.28 -28.90 -16.36
CA GLY A 157 18.77 -27.79 -15.54
C GLY A 157 17.69 -26.74 -15.29
N ALA A 158 17.90 -25.50 -15.77
CA ALA A 158 17.00 -24.37 -15.53
C ALA A 158 15.73 -24.35 -16.40
N LEU A 159 15.61 -25.28 -17.37
CA LEU A 159 14.41 -25.49 -18.18
C LEU A 159 13.65 -26.68 -17.59
N ASP A 160 12.75 -26.43 -16.63
CA ASP A 160 11.90 -27.42 -15.96
C ASP A 160 10.47 -26.88 -15.77
N ASP A 161 9.52 -27.74 -15.44
CA ASP A 161 8.09 -27.43 -15.25
C ASP A 161 7.70 -27.02 -13.80
N MET A 162 8.70 -26.82 -12.95
CA MET A 162 8.54 -26.43 -11.54
C MET A 162 8.18 -24.96 -11.36
#